data_AF-A0AAX0XVU4-F1
#
_entry.id   AF-A0AAX0XVU4-F1
#
_cell.length_a   1.000
_cell.length_b   1.000
_cell.length_c   1.000
_cell.angle_alpha   90.00
_cell.angle_beta   90.00
_cell.angle_gamma   90.00
#
_symmetry.space_group_name_H-M   'P 1'
#
loop_
_entity.id
_entity.type
_entity.pdbx_description
1 polymer ?
#
loop_
_entity_poly.entity_id
_entity_poly.type
_entity_poly.pdbx_seq_one_letter_code
_entity_poly.pdbx_strand_id
1 'polypeptide(L)'
;MAHLIDTMAYTGQTPWHSLGNVLPPQQSLDIWLQAAGMDWTIEQSDVMFNVASDALHIRPYSDSKVLYRSDTLAPLSVVSSRYNVVQPHEVLHFYQDLVEAGGFELETAGSLKGGRKLWALAKTGQDLKLKGNDLVKSYLLLATSCDGTLCTTAQFTSLRVVCNNTLQMALRGSTGAIKVPHSTQFDAATVKESLGLGLSHWDEFKAQTKALAQRLVAPEEALRFFSDLLAQPLDEESIILTKPVQRLHELYQGAGMGSELASSRNTAWGLVNAVTEYVDHHRRARSQDHRLDSAWFGQGAQLKSQALNQALTLLQ
;
A
#
# COMPACT_ATOMS: atom_id res chain seq x y z
N MET A 1 -14.52 -7.82 -21.79
CA MET A 1 -14.16 -6.83 -20.76
C MET A 1 -12.79 -7.22 -20.24
N ALA A 2 -11.75 -6.62 -20.83
CA ALA A 2 -10.36 -7.00 -20.63
C ALA A 2 -9.87 -6.63 -19.21
N HIS A 3 -8.94 -7.44 -18.74
CA HIS A 3 -8.41 -7.53 -17.39
C HIS A 3 -7.95 -6.17 -16.84
N LEU A 4 -8.51 -5.72 -15.70
CA LEU A 4 -8.08 -4.53 -14.94
C LEU A 4 -6.83 -4.81 -14.08
N ILE A 5 -5.95 -5.71 -14.53
CA ILE A 5 -4.65 -5.95 -13.93
C ILE A 5 -3.66 -5.70 -15.07
N ASP A 6 -2.92 -4.60 -15.00
CA ASP A 6 -1.98 -4.23 -16.06
C ASP A 6 -0.79 -5.18 -16.06
N THR A 7 0.04 -5.11 -15.01
CA THR A 7 1.29 -5.88 -14.88
C THR A 7 1.99 -5.46 -13.58
N MET A 8 2.78 -6.37 -13.01
CA MET A 8 3.68 -6.09 -11.89
C MET A 8 4.86 -7.06 -11.94
N ALA A 9 5.96 -6.71 -11.27
CA ALA A 9 7.12 -7.57 -11.10
C ALA A 9 7.45 -7.73 -9.62
N TYR A 10 8.07 -8.85 -9.28
CA TYR A 10 8.50 -9.12 -7.91
C TYR A 10 9.76 -9.99 -7.84
N THR A 11 10.50 -9.88 -6.75
CA THR A 11 11.58 -10.80 -6.38
C THR A 11 11.19 -11.58 -5.11
N GLY A 12 11.78 -12.76 -4.92
CA GLY A 12 11.54 -13.57 -3.72
C GLY A 12 10.24 -14.36 -3.76
N GLN A 13 9.41 -14.25 -2.72
CA GLN A 13 8.20 -15.07 -2.60
C GLN A 13 7.07 -14.52 -3.46
N THR A 14 6.27 -15.42 -4.04
CA THR A 14 5.07 -15.05 -4.81
C THR A 14 4.10 -14.29 -3.92
N PRO A 15 3.75 -13.03 -4.26
CA PRO A 15 2.77 -12.27 -3.51
C PRO A 15 1.43 -13.02 -3.46
N TRP A 16 0.68 -12.86 -2.37
CA TRP A 16 -0.55 -13.62 -2.14
C TRP A 16 -1.60 -13.54 -3.27
N HIS A 17 -1.63 -12.45 -4.02
CA HIS A 17 -2.55 -12.29 -5.15
C HIS A 17 -2.14 -13.13 -6.37
N SER A 18 -0.95 -13.74 -6.38
CA SER A 18 -0.42 -14.62 -7.43
C SER A 18 -0.37 -13.97 -8.83
N LEU A 19 -0.07 -12.67 -8.87
CA LEU A 19 0.05 -11.90 -10.11
C LEU A 19 1.48 -11.38 -10.24
N GLY A 20 1.94 -11.24 -11.48
CA GLY A 20 3.19 -10.57 -11.80
C GLY A 20 4.31 -11.49 -12.30
N ASN A 21 5.37 -10.85 -12.77
CA ASN A 21 6.56 -11.47 -13.33
C ASN A 21 7.63 -11.63 -12.25
N VAL A 22 8.10 -12.87 -12.06
CA VAL A 22 9.23 -13.14 -11.15
C VAL A 22 10.51 -12.63 -11.80
N LEU A 23 11.28 -11.85 -11.04
CA LEU A 23 12.62 -11.44 -11.39
C LEU A 23 13.65 -12.11 -10.47
N PRO A 24 14.85 -12.43 -10.96
CA PRO A 24 15.99 -12.69 -10.10
C PRO A 24 16.31 -11.45 -9.24
N PRO A 25 17.03 -11.59 -8.13
CA PRO A 25 17.53 -10.43 -7.38
C PRO A 25 18.47 -9.55 -8.23
N GLN A 26 18.64 -8.29 -7.81
CA GLN A 26 19.67 -7.36 -8.32
C GLN A 26 19.60 -7.09 -9.84
N GLN A 27 18.40 -7.09 -10.43
CA GLN A 27 18.20 -6.68 -11.83
C GLN A 27 18.30 -5.16 -11.98
N SER A 28 18.62 -4.70 -13.19
CA SER A 28 18.63 -3.27 -13.53
C SER A 28 17.23 -2.66 -13.48
N LEU A 29 17.17 -1.34 -13.31
CA LEU A 29 15.90 -0.60 -13.31
C LEU A 29 15.16 -0.72 -14.64
N ASP A 30 15.86 -0.87 -15.77
CA ASP A 30 15.25 -1.09 -17.08
C ASP A 30 14.51 -2.43 -17.15
N ILE A 31 15.10 -3.50 -16.60
CA ILE A 31 14.44 -4.81 -16.50
C ILE A 31 13.22 -4.72 -15.58
N TRP A 32 13.31 -3.95 -14.49
CA TRP A 32 12.16 -3.67 -13.62
C TRP A 32 11.04 -2.93 -14.36
N LEU A 33 11.36 -1.89 -15.13
CA LEU A 33 10.38 -1.14 -15.93
C LEU A 33 9.62 -2.06 -16.88
N GLN A 34 10.34 -2.91 -17.61
CA GLN A 34 9.75 -3.85 -18.56
C GLN A 34 8.90 -4.90 -17.85
N ALA A 35 9.44 -5.57 -16.85
CA ALA A 35 8.76 -6.66 -16.16
C ALA A 35 7.55 -6.17 -15.36
N ALA A 36 7.58 -4.95 -14.82
CA ALA A 36 6.46 -4.32 -14.15
C ALA A 36 5.41 -3.72 -15.12
N GLY A 37 5.70 -3.74 -16.43
CA GLY A 37 4.90 -3.11 -17.49
C GLY A 37 4.73 -1.61 -17.32
N MET A 38 5.82 -0.98 -16.88
CA MET A 38 6.00 0.46 -16.66
C MET A 38 6.92 1.10 -17.70
N ASP A 39 7.41 0.34 -18.69
CA ASP A 39 8.27 0.82 -19.79
C ASP A 39 7.46 1.59 -20.86
N TRP A 40 6.92 2.74 -20.45
CA TRP A 40 6.16 3.68 -21.29
C TRP A 40 6.15 5.06 -20.63
N THR A 41 5.72 6.08 -21.37
CA THR A 41 5.60 7.47 -20.90
C THR A 41 4.15 7.90 -20.84
N ILE A 42 3.83 8.72 -19.84
CA ILE A 42 2.57 9.45 -19.78
C ILE A 42 2.71 10.68 -20.68
N GLU A 43 1.98 10.65 -21.79
CA GLU A 43 1.87 11.75 -22.74
C GLU A 43 0.63 12.58 -22.46
N GLN A 44 0.60 13.80 -23.01
CA GLN A 44 -0.52 14.72 -22.81
C GLN A 44 -0.99 15.36 -24.11
N SER A 45 -2.29 15.62 -24.22
CA SER A 45 -2.90 16.39 -25.31
C SER A 45 -3.98 17.33 -24.78
N ASP A 46 -4.39 18.30 -25.59
CA ASP A 46 -5.54 19.14 -25.27
C ASP A 46 -6.82 18.30 -25.17
N VAL A 47 -7.73 18.70 -24.28
CA VAL A 47 -9.08 18.13 -24.24
C VAL A 47 -9.88 18.71 -25.40
N MET A 48 -10.45 17.83 -26.21
CA MET A 48 -11.32 18.19 -27.32
C MET A 48 -12.73 17.63 -27.08
N PHE A 49 -13.77 18.42 -27.28
CA PHE A 49 -15.16 17.98 -27.13
C PHE A 49 -16.01 18.34 -28.35
N ASN A 50 -16.95 17.46 -28.69
CA ASN A 50 -17.87 17.69 -29.80
C ASN A 50 -19.11 18.48 -29.32
N VAL A 51 -19.44 19.58 -30.00
CA VAL A 51 -20.61 20.41 -29.69
C VAL A 51 -21.81 20.16 -30.60
N ALA A 52 -21.68 19.29 -31.59
CA ALA A 52 -22.77 18.87 -32.46
C ALA A 52 -23.02 17.35 -32.34
N SER A 53 -24.27 16.91 -32.40
CA SER A 53 -24.64 15.50 -32.33
C SER A 53 -24.62 14.81 -33.70
N ASP A 54 -24.76 15.57 -34.78
CA ASP A 54 -24.87 15.11 -36.17
C ASP A 54 -23.62 15.37 -37.03
N ALA A 55 -22.65 16.12 -36.49
CA ALA A 55 -21.41 16.48 -37.16
C ALA A 55 -20.21 16.50 -36.20
N LEU A 56 -19.00 16.46 -36.76
CA LEU A 56 -17.76 16.68 -36.01
C LEU A 56 -17.49 18.19 -35.88
N HIS A 57 -18.11 18.82 -34.88
CA HIS A 57 -17.79 20.20 -34.50
C HIS A 57 -16.97 20.16 -33.21
N ILE A 58 -15.66 20.06 -33.37
CA ILE A 58 -14.73 19.87 -32.25
C ILE A 58 -14.26 21.22 -31.70
N ARG A 59 -14.34 21.40 -30.37
CA ARG A 59 -13.81 22.57 -29.65
C ARG A 59 -12.79 22.15 -28.58
N PRO A 60 -11.73 22.95 -28.36
CA PRO A 60 -10.77 22.70 -27.29
C PRO A 60 -11.31 23.17 -25.93
N TYR A 61 -10.89 22.50 -24.87
CA TYR A 61 -11.02 22.95 -23.48
C TYR A 61 -9.63 23.11 -22.87
N SER A 62 -9.07 24.32 -22.97
CA SER A 62 -7.65 24.62 -22.68
C SER A 62 -7.24 24.55 -21.21
N ASP A 63 -8.20 24.58 -20.28
CA ASP A 63 -7.91 24.51 -18.84
C ASP A 63 -7.57 23.09 -18.38
N SER A 64 -7.79 22.10 -19.24
CA SER A 64 -7.56 20.69 -18.96
C SER A 64 -6.78 20.01 -20.07
N LYS A 65 -6.11 18.91 -19.71
CA LYS A 65 -5.38 18.04 -20.62
C LYS A 65 -5.84 16.60 -20.43
N VAL A 66 -5.79 15.82 -21.50
CA VAL A 66 -5.92 14.38 -21.44
C VAL A 66 -4.52 13.79 -21.25
N LEU A 67 -4.36 12.93 -20.26
CA LEU A 67 -3.18 12.07 -20.11
C LEU A 67 -3.46 10.72 -20.76
N TYR A 68 -2.47 10.17 -21.47
CA TYR A 68 -2.58 8.87 -22.12
C TYR A 68 -1.21 8.16 -22.15
N ARG A 69 -1.23 6.84 -22.35
CA ARG A 69 0.01 6.05 -22.45
C ARG A 69 0.62 6.16 -23.85
N SER A 70 1.93 6.34 -23.96
CA SER A 70 2.60 6.37 -25.27
C SER A 70 2.58 5.04 -26.02
N ASP A 71 2.51 3.91 -25.31
CA ASP A 71 2.59 2.56 -25.90
C ASP A 71 1.29 2.11 -26.60
N THR A 72 0.15 2.46 -26.02
CA THR A 72 -1.18 1.94 -26.38
C THR A 72 -2.15 3.03 -26.78
N LEU A 73 -1.78 4.30 -26.56
CA LEU A 73 -2.66 5.47 -26.67
C LEU A 73 -3.90 5.38 -25.77
N ALA A 74 -3.88 4.49 -24.77
CA ALA A 74 -5.01 4.31 -23.87
C ALA A 74 -5.16 5.56 -22.99
N PRO A 75 -6.38 6.13 -22.88
CA PRO A 75 -6.60 7.29 -22.05
C PRO A 75 -6.47 6.93 -20.57
N LEU A 76 -5.73 7.76 -19.83
CA LEU A 76 -5.51 7.60 -18.41
C LEU A 76 -6.46 8.49 -17.61
N SER A 77 -6.43 9.80 -17.82
CA SER A 77 -7.27 10.75 -17.08
C SER A 77 -7.41 12.09 -17.79
N VAL A 78 -8.38 12.90 -17.38
CA VAL A 78 -8.45 14.32 -17.67
C VAL A 78 -8.04 15.09 -16.42
N VAL A 79 -7.03 15.94 -16.54
CA VAL A 79 -6.45 16.70 -15.42
C VAL A 79 -6.36 18.18 -15.77
N SER A 80 -6.20 19.04 -14.75
CA SER A 80 -5.96 20.47 -15.00
C SER A 80 -4.65 20.70 -15.74
N SER A 81 -4.55 21.81 -16.48
CA SER A 81 -3.31 22.22 -17.18
C SER A 81 -2.07 22.37 -16.28
N ARG A 82 -2.28 22.56 -14.97
CA ARG A 82 -1.23 22.70 -13.93
C ARG A 82 -0.80 21.37 -13.28
N TYR A 83 -1.34 20.23 -13.75
CA TYR A 83 -1.00 18.92 -13.18
C TYR A 83 0.44 18.54 -13.53
N ASN A 84 1.25 18.27 -12.52
CA ASN A 84 2.61 17.78 -12.66
C ASN A 84 2.58 16.25 -12.63
N VAL A 85 2.90 15.66 -13.77
CA VAL A 85 2.97 14.20 -13.95
C VAL A 85 4.28 13.69 -13.35
N VAL A 86 4.19 12.58 -12.61
CA VAL A 86 5.36 11.76 -12.27
C VAL A 86 5.34 10.54 -13.19
N GLN A 87 6.38 10.40 -13.99
CA GLN A 87 6.51 9.38 -15.01
C GLN A 87 6.78 8.00 -14.39
N PRO A 88 6.39 6.90 -15.08
CA PRO A 88 6.67 5.55 -14.60
C PRO A 88 8.15 5.29 -14.30
N HIS A 89 9.06 5.80 -15.14
CA HIS A 89 10.49 5.69 -14.89
C HIS A 89 10.95 6.45 -13.66
N GLU A 90 10.38 7.62 -13.35
CA GLU A 90 10.73 8.39 -12.15
C GLU A 90 10.39 7.63 -10.85
N VAL A 91 9.33 6.80 -10.88
CA VAL A 91 8.95 5.96 -9.73
C VAL A 91 10.03 4.92 -9.39
N LEU A 92 10.65 4.30 -10.39
CA LEU A 92 11.72 3.32 -10.16
C LEU A 92 13.08 3.99 -9.92
N HIS A 93 13.39 5.07 -10.66
CA HIS A 93 14.63 5.83 -10.47
C HIS A 93 14.71 6.53 -9.11
N PHE A 94 13.57 6.74 -8.43
CA PHE A 94 13.57 7.15 -7.03
C PHE A 94 14.44 6.24 -6.14
N TYR A 95 14.58 4.95 -6.46
CA TYR A 95 15.36 4.01 -5.65
C TYR A 95 16.81 3.85 -6.10
N GLN A 96 17.24 4.48 -7.18
CA GLN A 96 18.53 4.22 -7.82
C GLN A 96 19.71 4.37 -6.84
N ASP A 97 19.86 5.55 -6.25
CA ASP A 97 20.89 5.86 -5.25
C ASP A 97 20.77 5.00 -3.98
N LEU A 98 19.56 4.66 -3.55
CA LEU A 98 19.31 3.84 -2.36
C LEU A 98 19.78 2.38 -2.57
N VAL A 99 19.58 1.86 -3.78
CA VAL A 99 20.04 0.53 -4.18
C VAL A 99 21.55 0.55 -4.46
N GLU A 100 22.06 1.56 -5.15
CA GLU A 100 23.49 1.73 -5.43
C GLU A 100 24.34 1.88 -4.16
N ALA A 101 23.82 2.58 -3.15
CA ALA A 101 24.46 2.69 -1.83
C ALA A 101 24.47 1.35 -1.05
N GLY A 102 23.74 0.32 -1.52
CA GLY A 102 23.71 -1.01 -0.94
C GLY A 102 22.81 -1.17 0.29
N GLY A 103 22.00 -0.15 0.62
CA GLY A 103 21.11 -0.18 1.79
C GLY A 103 19.71 -0.71 1.48
N PHE A 104 19.27 -0.64 0.21
CA PHE A 104 17.92 -0.99 -0.19
C PHE A 104 17.93 -2.00 -1.34
N GLU A 105 16.88 -2.83 -1.40
CA GLU A 105 16.67 -3.78 -2.50
C GLU A 105 15.24 -3.67 -3.03
N LEU A 106 15.07 -3.36 -4.32
CA LEU A 106 13.75 -3.42 -4.96
C LEU A 106 13.16 -4.84 -4.85
N GLU A 107 11.95 -4.94 -4.30
CA GLU A 107 11.26 -6.22 -4.15
C GLU A 107 10.03 -6.33 -5.02
N THR A 108 9.25 -5.25 -5.18
CA THR A 108 8.04 -5.27 -6.01
C THR A 108 7.79 -3.92 -6.66
N ALA A 109 7.24 -3.93 -7.87
CA ALA A 109 6.80 -2.72 -8.56
C ALA A 109 5.69 -3.06 -9.54
N GLY A 110 4.83 -2.11 -9.85
CA GLY A 110 3.76 -2.34 -10.81
C GLY A 110 2.82 -1.18 -11.00
N SER A 111 1.79 -1.47 -11.80
CA SER A 111 0.70 -0.55 -12.07
C SER A 111 -0.66 -1.15 -11.75
N LEU A 112 -1.59 -0.30 -11.38
CA LEU A 112 -2.99 -0.63 -11.10
C LEU A 112 -3.90 0.26 -11.95
N LYS A 113 -5.17 -0.14 -12.09
CA LYS A 113 -6.22 0.66 -12.70
C LYS A 113 -5.96 1.09 -14.16
N GLY A 114 -5.34 0.27 -15.01
CA GLY A 114 -5.07 0.63 -16.41
C GLY A 114 -3.83 1.50 -16.60
N GLY A 115 -2.86 1.46 -15.68
CA GLY A 115 -1.71 2.36 -15.63
C GLY A 115 -1.95 3.68 -14.89
N ARG A 116 -3.15 3.88 -14.31
CA ARG A 116 -3.50 5.13 -13.62
C ARG A 116 -2.79 5.32 -12.28
N LYS A 117 -2.40 4.22 -11.63
CA LYS A 117 -1.65 4.22 -10.37
C LYS A 117 -0.38 3.42 -10.55
N LEU A 118 0.75 4.00 -10.12
CA LEU A 118 2.09 3.46 -10.28
C LEU A 118 2.74 3.37 -8.90
N TRP A 119 3.45 2.29 -8.62
CA TRP A 119 4.08 2.11 -7.32
C TRP A 119 5.29 1.18 -7.37
N ALA A 120 6.17 1.33 -6.39
CA ALA A 120 7.30 0.43 -6.15
C ALA A 120 7.60 0.32 -4.65
N LEU A 121 8.20 -0.80 -4.24
CA LEU A 121 8.60 -1.11 -2.88
C LEU A 121 10.04 -1.63 -2.89
N ALA A 122 10.88 -1.03 -2.06
CA ALA A 122 12.22 -1.53 -1.76
C ALA A 122 12.32 -1.93 -0.29
N LYS A 123 12.90 -3.11 -0.05
CA LYS A 123 13.35 -3.53 1.29
C LYS A 123 14.41 -2.57 1.78
N THR A 124 14.41 -2.27 3.07
CA THR A 124 15.42 -1.41 3.71
C THR A 124 16.55 -2.20 4.38
N GLY A 125 16.47 -3.54 4.39
CA GLY A 125 17.38 -4.43 5.13
C GLY A 125 17.21 -4.39 6.66
N GLN A 126 16.33 -3.54 7.19
CA GLN A 126 16.14 -3.40 8.63
C GLN A 126 15.03 -4.33 9.12
N ASP A 127 15.28 -5.63 9.20
CA ASP A 127 14.24 -6.58 9.63
C ASP A 127 14.04 -6.60 11.16
N LEU A 128 12.80 -6.81 11.59
CA LEU A 128 12.42 -7.04 12.99
C LEU A 128 12.08 -8.52 13.20
N LYS A 129 12.83 -9.17 14.08
CA LYS A 129 12.56 -10.53 14.54
C LYS A 129 11.86 -10.53 15.90
N LEU A 130 10.63 -11.06 15.94
CA LEU A 130 9.84 -11.26 17.15
C LEU A 130 10.01 -12.69 17.72
N LYS A 131 9.40 -12.95 18.88
CA LYS A 131 9.38 -14.29 19.49
C LYS A 131 8.81 -15.32 18.53
N GLY A 132 9.31 -16.55 18.57
CA GLY A 132 8.85 -17.64 17.71
C GLY A 132 9.32 -17.55 16.25
N ASN A 133 10.40 -16.80 15.98
CA ASN A 133 10.96 -16.59 14.63
C ASN A 133 9.98 -15.88 13.66
N ASP A 134 9.08 -15.07 14.21
CA ASP A 134 8.16 -14.24 13.43
C ASP A 134 8.89 -13.01 12.90
N LEU A 135 8.95 -12.88 11.57
CA LEU A 135 9.76 -11.88 10.86
C LEU A 135 8.87 -10.78 10.27
N VAL A 136 9.17 -9.54 10.64
CA VAL A 136 8.55 -8.32 10.10
C VAL A 136 9.62 -7.53 9.34
N LYS A 137 9.50 -7.47 8.02
CA LYS A 137 10.43 -6.79 7.13
C LYS A 137 10.05 -5.32 6.98
N SER A 138 11.03 -4.46 6.77
CA SER A 138 10.86 -3.01 6.56
C SER A 138 11.01 -2.63 5.10
N TYR A 139 10.17 -1.71 4.63
CA TYR A 139 10.11 -1.26 3.24
C TYR A 139 9.99 0.25 3.14
N LEU A 140 10.45 0.79 2.01
CA LEU A 140 10.12 2.11 1.52
C LEU A 140 9.21 2.00 0.30
N LEU A 141 7.99 2.52 0.43
CA LEU A 141 7.00 2.62 -0.64
C LEU A 141 7.12 3.99 -1.32
N LEU A 142 7.03 4.00 -2.65
CA LEU A 142 6.69 5.17 -3.44
C LEU A 142 5.48 4.80 -4.30
N ALA A 143 4.45 5.63 -4.25
CA ALA A 143 3.25 5.46 -5.07
C ALA A 143 2.75 6.80 -5.60
N THR A 144 2.21 6.80 -6.80
CA THR A 144 1.66 8.00 -7.45
C THR A 144 0.45 7.65 -8.30
N SER A 145 -0.34 8.66 -8.67
CA SER A 145 -1.41 8.51 -9.64
C SER A 145 -1.32 9.57 -10.72
N CYS A 146 -1.84 9.27 -11.90
CA CYS A 146 -2.04 10.27 -12.96
C CYS A 146 -3.50 10.73 -13.05
N ASP A 147 -4.39 10.20 -12.22
CA ASP A 147 -5.82 10.58 -12.17
C ASP A 147 -6.16 11.50 -10.99
N GLY A 148 -5.15 11.91 -10.21
CA GLY A 148 -5.32 12.77 -9.04
C GLY A 148 -5.93 12.09 -7.82
N THR A 149 -6.19 10.78 -7.86
CA THR A 149 -6.75 10.05 -6.72
C THR A 149 -5.75 9.80 -5.60
N LEU A 150 -4.45 9.96 -5.88
CA LEU A 150 -3.34 9.80 -4.95
C LEU A 150 -2.26 10.85 -5.25
N CYS A 151 -1.80 11.58 -4.23
CA CYS A 151 -0.58 12.39 -4.34
C CYS A 151 0.63 11.48 -4.52
N THR A 152 1.71 11.93 -5.17
CA THR A 152 2.98 11.18 -5.10
C THR A 152 3.40 11.06 -3.64
N THR A 153 3.36 9.85 -3.12
CA THR A 153 3.49 9.54 -1.70
C THR A 153 4.64 8.60 -1.49
N ALA A 154 5.62 9.02 -0.69
CA ALA A 154 6.70 8.17 -0.21
C ALA A 154 6.49 7.90 1.28
N GLN A 155 6.59 6.64 1.72
CA GLN A 155 6.42 6.30 3.13
C GLN A 155 7.13 4.99 3.48
N PHE A 156 7.61 4.89 4.72
CA PHE A 156 8.05 3.61 5.25
C PHE A 156 6.85 2.73 5.63
N THR A 157 6.99 1.43 5.36
CA THR A 157 5.98 0.43 5.67
C THR A 157 6.60 -0.91 6.07
N SER A 158 5.80 -1.90 6.49
CA SER A 158 6.33 -3.15 7.06
C SER A 158 5.52 -4.39 6.74
N LEU A 159 6.14 -5.41 6.13
CA LEU A 159 5.49 -6.68 5.75
C LEU A 159 5.82 -7.81 6.73
N ARG A 160 4.80 -8.51 7.25
CA ARG A 160 4.99 -9.72 8.08
C ARG A 160 5.04 -10.98 7.21
N VAL A 161 6.15 -11.71 7.26
CA VAL A 161 6.47 -12.78 6.29
C VAL A 161 5.55 -13.98 6.39
N VAL A 162 5.21 -14.41 7.61
CA VAL A 162 4.47 -15.67 7.85
C VAL A 162 3.04 -15.68 7.30
N CYS A 163 2.53 -14.52 6.91
CA CYS A 163 1.17 -14.41 6.43
C CYS A 163 1.06 -14.45 4.90
N ASN A 164 2.16 -14.26 4.15
CA ASN A 164 2.10 -13.79 2.76
C ASN A 164 1.19 -12.53 2.58
N ASN A 165 0.74 -11.90 3.67
CA ASN A 165 -0.14 -10.74 3.71
C ASN A 165 0.72 -9.50 3.47
N THR A 166 0.21 -8.60 2.64
CA THR A 166 0.83 -7.29 2.49
C THR A 166 0.41 -6.40 3.66
N LEU A 167 0.94 -6.68 4.85
CA LEU A 167 0.96 -5.72 5.95
C LEU A 167 1.59 -4.44 5.38
N GLN A 168 0.77 -3.45 5.03
CA GLN A 168 1.24 -2.11 4.73
C GLN A 168 0.74 -1.27 5.87
N MET A 169 1.49 -1.31 6.97
CA MET A 169 1.28 -0.40 8.07
C MET A 169 2.22 0.77 7.86
N ALA A 170 1.66 1.98 7.76
CA ALA A 170 2.48 3.17 7.84
C ALA A 170 3.12 3.22 9.23
N LEU A 171 4.43 3.43 9.30
CA LEU A 171 5.12 3.61 10.58
C LEU A 171 4.64 4.91 11.23
N ARG A 172 4.47 4.91 12.56
CA ARG A 172 3.88 6.04 13.31
C ARG A 172 4.84 7.22 13.42
N GLY A 173 4.25 8.42 13.51
CA GLY A 173 4.85 9.75 13.54
C GLY A 173 3.92 10.68 12.75
N SER A 174 3.63 11.89 13.21
CA SER A 174 2.61 12.80 12.62
C SER A 174 2.83 13.16 11.13
N THR A 175 3.90 12.66 10.51
CA THR A 175 4.44 13.02 9.20
C THR A 175 5.08 11.84 8.42
N GLY A 176 4.89 10.57 8.84
CA GLY A 176 5.65 9.43 8.30
C GLY A 176 5.49 9.13 6.79
N ALA A 177 4.49 9.73 6.15
CA ALA A 177 4.32 9.72 4.71
C ALA A 177 4.56 11.14 4.14
N ILE A 178 5.54 11.26 3.25
CA ILE A 178 5.78 12.48 2.48
C ILE A 178 4.86 12.46 1.27
N LYS A 179 3.96 13.45 1.20
CA LYS A 179 2.97 13.59 0.14
C LYS A 179 3.26 14.84 -0.69
N VAL A 180 3.49 14.66 -1.97
CA VAL A 180 3.68 15.73 -2.96
C VAL A 180 2.41 15.83 -3.80
N PRO A 181 1.58 16.88 -3.61
CA PRO A 181 0.41 17.11 -4.45
C PRO A 181 0.83 17.34 -5.91
N HIS A 182 0.01 16.90 -6.86
CA HIS A 182 0.29 17.10 -8.30
C HIS A 182 0.21 18.56 -8.77
N SER A 183 -0.18 19.49 -7.90
CA SER A 183 -0.01 20.93 -8.15
C SER A 183 1.45 21.40 -7.96
N THR A 184 2.31 20.54 -7.41
CA THR A 184 3.72 20.79 -7.11
C THR A 184 4.59 19.82 -7.90
N GLN A 185 5.75 20.27 -8.35
CA GLN A 185 6.71 19.40 -9.03
C GLN A 185 7.28 18.37 -8.04
N PHE A 186 7.35 17.11 -8.48
CA PHE A 186 8.01 16.06 -7.71
C PHE A 186 9.53 16.21 -7.79
N ASP A 187 10.19 16.14 -6.65
CA ASP A 187 11.64 16.12 -6.54
C ASP A 187 12.05 14.99 -5.60
N ALA A 188 12.67 13.97 -6.17
CA ALA A 188 13.11 12.78 -5.46
C ALA A 188 14.11 13.11 -4.34
N ALA A 189 15.02 14.07 -4.54
CA ALA A 189 16.02 14.43 -3.53
C ALA A 189 15.36 15.09 -2.31
N THR A 190 14.52 16.10 -2.53
CA THR A 190 13.74 16.76 -1.47
C THR A 190 12.86 15.76 -0.71
N VAL A 191 12.24 14.80 -1.40
CA VAL A 191 11.41 13.76 -0.76
C VAL A 191 12.26 12.84 0.13
N LYS A 192 13.44 12.41 -0.33
CA LYS A 192 14.36 11.56 0.46
C LYS A 192 14.91 12.30 1.69
N GLU A 193 15.26 13.57 1.55
CA GLU A 193 15.67 14.41 2.67
C GLU A 193 14.54 14.53 3.69
N SER A 194 13.31 14.80 3.23
CA SER A 194 12.13 14.95 4.08
C SER A 194 11.70 13.66 4.76
N LEU A 195 11.88 12.50 4.11
CA LEU A 195 11.69 11.20 4.73
C LEU A 195 12.59 11.02 5.94
N GLY A 196 13.67 11.79 6.02
CA GLY A 196 14.66 11.71 7.08
C GLY A 196 15.09 10.28 7.22
N LEU A 197 15.74 9.72 6.18
CA LEU A 197 16.17 8.31 6.02
C LEU A 197 17.04 7.75 7.20
N GLY A 198 17.08 8.42 8.34
CA GLY A 198 17.58 7.96 9.62
C GLY A 198 16.70 6.90 10.32
N LEU A 199 17.36 6.22 11.25
CA LEU A 199 16.94 4.99 11.92
C LEU A 199 15.79 5.15 12.93
N SER A 200 15.44 6.39 13.32
CA SER A 200 14.60 6.66 14.49
C SER A 200 13.17 6.13 14.38
N HIS A 201 12.51 6.32 13.23
CA HIS A 201 11.12 5.89 13.03
C HIS A 201 10.98 4.36 13.05
N TRP A 202 11.95 3.67 12.45
CA TRP A 202 11.94 2.22 12.44
C TRP A 202 12.29 1.65 13.81
N ASP A 203 13.19 2.26 14.56
CA ASP A 203 13.50 1.84 15.93
C ASP A 203 12.31 2.03 16.88
N GLU A 204 11.54 3.12 16.75
CA GLU A 204 10.28 3.31 17.47
C GLU A 204 9.28 2.21 17.11
N PHE A 205 9.10 1.93 15.81
CA PHE A 205 8.22 0.85 15.37
C PHE A 205 8.66 -0.51 15.94
N LYS A 206 9.97 -0.83 15.92
CA LYS A 206 10.49 -2.06 16.54
C LYS A 206 10.11 -2.14 18.02
N ALA A 207 10.30 -1.05 18.76
CA ALA A 207 10.00 -1.01 20.19
C ALA A 207 8.51 -1.23 20.44
N GLN A 208 7.66 -0.51 19.71
CA GLN A 208 6.20 -0.61 19.78
C GLN A 208 5.71 -2.02 19.42
N THR A 209 6.16 -2.59 18.30
CA THR A 209 5.75 -3.93 17.86
C THR A 209 6.22 -5.01 18.83
N LYS A 210 7.42 -4.87 19.42
CA LYS A 210 7.89 -5.77 20.49
C LYS A 210 7.00 -5.68 21.74
N ALA A 211 6.59 -4.48 22.13
CA ALA A 211 5.69 -4.28 23.27
C ALA A 211 4.29 -4.87 23.00
N LEU A 212 3.72 -4.64 21.82
CA LEU A 212 2.45 -5.23 21.39
C LEU A 212 2.51 -6.77 21.37
N ALA A 213 3.63 -7.35 20.95
CA ALA A 213 3.83 -8.80 20.94
C ALA A 213 4.02 -9.40 22.34
N GLN A 214 4.16 -8.58 23.38
CA GLN A 214 4.28 -9.01 24.79
C GLN A 214 3.01 -8.74 25.60
N ARG A 215 2.17 -7.79 25.17
CA ARG A 215 0.89 -7.46 25.81
C ARG A 215 -0.16 -8.54 25.50
N LEU A 216 -0.42 -9.42 26.46
CA LEU A 216 -1.52 -10.39 26.39
C LEU A 216 -2.87 -9.68 26.44
N VAL A 217 -3.85 -10.10 25.64
CA VAL A 217 -5.19 -9.51 25.54
C VAL A 217 -6.25 -10.56 25.88
N ALA A 218 -7.15 -10.22 26.80
CA ALA A 218 -8.25 -11.10 27.19
C ALA A 218 -9.28 -11.25 26.06
N PRO A 219 -10.02 -12.37 25.96
CA PRO A 219 -11.01 -12.58 24.89
C PRO A 219 -12.06 -11.47 24.77
N GLU A 220 -12.56 -10.97 25.89
CA GLU A 220 -13.53 -9.87 25.94
C GLU A 220 -12.93 -8.53 25.46
N GLU A 221 -11.69 -8.25 25.86
CA GLU A 221 -10.93 -7.07 25.40
C GLU A 221 -10.70 -7.11 23.89
N ALA A 222 -10.42 -8.29 23.33
CA ALA A 222 -10.27 -8.48 21.89
C ALA A 222 -11.57 -8.24 21.11
N LEU A 223 -12.72 -8.72 21.61
CA LEU A 223 -14.02 -8.47 20.99
C LEU A 223 -14.36 -6.99 20.98
N ARG A 224 -14.16 -6.32 22.12
CA ARG A 224 -14.39 -4.87 22.25
C ARG A 224 -13.46 -4.08 21.32
N PHE A 225 -12.19 -4.47 21.22
CA PHE A 225 -11.25 -3.87 20.27
C PHE A 225 -11.80 -3.87 18.83
N PHE A 226 -12.28 -5.03 18.33
CA PHE A 226 -12.80 -5.14 16.96
C PHE A 226 -14.13 -4.40 16.77
N SER A 227 -15.02 -4.43 17.78
CA SER A 227 -16.26 -3.66 17.80
C SER A 227 -15.99 -2.16 17.65
N ASP A 228 -15.12 -1.63 18.50
CA ASP A 228 -14.78 -0.21 18.53
C ASP A 228 -14.10 0.22 17.22
N LEU A 229 -13.17 -0.60 16.72
CA LEU A 229 -12.47 -0.35 15.45
C LEU A 229 -13.43 -0.27 14.25
N LEU A 230 -14.47 -1.10 14.24
CA LEU A 230 -15.46 -1.14 13.16
C LEU A 230 -16.66 -0.22 13.41
N ALA A 231 -16.71 0.49 14.56
CA ALA A 231 -17.86 1.25 15.03
C ALA A 231 -19.17 0.42 15.03
N GLN A 232 -19.08 -0.82 15.52
CA GLN A 232 -20.20 -1.76 15.57
C GLN A 232 -20.44 -2.19 17.02
N PRO A 233 -21.34 -1.51 17.75
CA PRO A 233 -21.50 -1.70 19.18
C PRO A 233 -21.83 -3.15 19.52
N LEU A 234 -21.18 -3.66 20.57
CA LEU A 234 -21.58 -4.90 21.23
C LEU A 234 -22.88 -4.60 22.00
N ASP A 235 -23.94 -5.33 21.68
CA ASP A 235 -25.14 -5.33 22.50
C ASP A 235 -24.90 -6.25 23.69
N GLU A 236 -24.91 -5.72 24.92
CA GLU A 236 -24.69 -6.53 26.13
C GLU A 236 -25.83 -7.55 26.35
N GLU A 237 -27.01 -7.32 25.75
CA GLU A 237 -28.17 -8.20 25.83
C GLU A 237 -28.27 -9.18 24.64
N SER A 238 -27.56 -8.89 23.53
CA SER A 238 -27.54 -9.71 22.31
C SER A 238 -26.12 -10.19 21.98
N ILE A 239 -25.91 -11.50 22.06
CA ILE A 239 -24.66 -12.19 21.70
C ILE A 239 -24.40 -12.18 20.18
N ILE A 240 -25.28 -11.59 19.37
CA ILE A 240 -25.18 -11.67 17.91
C ILE A 240 -24.12 -10.68 17.42
N LEU A 241 -22.90 -11.19 17.26
CA LEU A 241 -21.82 -10.47 16.59
C LEU A 241 -22.17 -10.26 15.12
N THR A 242 -21.80 -9.09 14.60
CA THR A 242 -21.82 -8.87 13.15
C THR A 242 -20.82 -9.80 12.46
N LYS A 243 -21.08 -10.15 11.20
CA LYS A 243 -20.17 -11.01 10.42
C LYS A 243 -18.72 -10.51 10.38
N PRO A 244 -18.44 -9.19 10.22
CA PRO A 244 -17.08 -8.66 10.27
C PRO A 244 -16.38 -8.87 11.62
N VAL A 245 -17.06 -8.56 12.73
CA VAL A 245 -16.48 -8.70 14.09
C VAL A 245 -16.24 -10.17 14.40
N GLN A 246 -17.21 -11.05 14.08
CA GLN A 246 -17.05 -12.49 14.22
C GLN A 246 -15.83 -13.00 13.43
N ARG A 247 -15.69 -12.57 12.17
CA ARG A 247 -14.58 -13.01 11.33
C ARG A 247 -13.22 -12.55 11.87
N LEU A 248 -13.11 -11.30 12.33
CA LEU A 248 -11.89 -10.80 12.98
C LEU A 248 -11.53 -11.60 14.23
N HIS A 249 -12.53 -11.93 15.05
CA HIS A 249 -12.33 -12.72 16.25
C HIS A 249 -11.85 -14.14 15.94
N GLU A 250 -12.43 -14.80 14.93
CA GLU A 250 -11.96 -16.11 14.45
C GLU A 250 -10.49 -16.07 14.00
N LEU A 251 -10.11 -15.06 13.19
CA LEU A 251 -8.75 -14.89 12.71
C LEU A 251 -7.76 -14.69 13.87
N TYR A 252 -8.16 -13.93 14.89
CA TYR A 252 -7.38 -13.74 16.10
C TYR A 252 -7.23 -15.02 16.93
N GLN A 253 -8.28 -15.83 17.04
CA GLN A 253 -8.36 -17.03 17.89
C GLN A 253 -7.76 -18.32 17.27
N GLY A 254 -7.05 -18.24 16.15
CA GLY A 254 -6.39 -19.41 15.57
C GLY A 254 -6.63 -19.63 14.08
N ALA A 255 -7.64 -18.98 13.49
CA ALA A 255 -7.93 -19.14 12.07
C ALA A 255 -7.04 -18.27 11.16
N GLY A 256 -6.33 -17.30 11.73
CA GLY A 256 -5.47 -16.37 11.02
C GLY A 256 -4.08 -16.94 10.74
N MET A 257 -3.45 -16.44 9.68
CA MET A 257 -2.12 -16.83 9.29
C MET A 257 -1.09 -16.36 10.33
N GLY A 258 -0.45 -17.34 10.96
CA GLY A 258 0.50 -17.09 12.04
C GLY A 258 -0.15 -16.57 13.33
N SER A 259 -1.47 -16.77 13.54
CA SER A 259 -2.15 -16.42 14.79
C SER A 259 -1.64 -17.25 15.98
N GLU A 260 -1.21 -18.49 15.73
CA GLU A 260 -0.64 -19.39 16.74
C GLU A 260 0.82 -19.09 17.11
N LEU A 261 1.47 -18.14 16.42
CA LEU A 261 2.84 -17.76 16.74
C LEU A 261 2.91 -17.07 18.10
N ALA A 262 4.02 -17.29 18.83
CA ALA A 262 4.20 -16.75 20.17
C ALA A 262 4.14 -15.21 20.25
N SER A 263 4.41 -14.52 19.14
CA SER A 263 4.28 -13.07 19.00
C SER A 263 2.82 -12.59 18.84
N SER A 264 1.91 -13.44 18.38
CA SER A 264 0.54 -13.08 18.00
C SER A 264 -0.53 -13.74 18.86
N ARG A 265 -0.28 -14.96 19.36
CA ARG A 265 -1.27 -15.74 20.09
C ARG A 265 -1.69 -15.03 21.37
N ASN A 266 -2.94 -14.62 21.41
CA ASN A 266 -3.52 -13.85 22.51
C ASN A 266 -2.80 -12.53 22.82
N THR A 267 -2.15 -11.89 21.84
CA THR A 267 -1.42 -10.63 22.06
C THR A 267 -2.07 -9.45 21.34
N ALA A 268 -1.74 -8.23 21.76
CA ALA A 268 -2.15 -7.01 21.06
C ALA A 268 -1.59 -6.96 19.62
N TRP A 269 -0.41 -7.55 19.38
CA TRP A 269 0.10 -7.73 18.02
C TRP A 269 -0.79 -8.70 17.21
N GLY A 270 -1.32 -9.75 17.83
CA GLY A 270 -2.32 -10.64 17.22
C GLY A 270 -3.55 -9.90 16.69
N LEU A 271 -4.06 -8.91 17.42
CA LEU A 271 -5.20 -8.09 16.99
C LEU A 271 -4.91 -7.37 15.66
N VAL A 272 -3.75 -6.72 15.58
CA VAL A 272 -3.30 -5.97 14.40
C VAL A 272 -3.16 -6.90 13.18
N ASN A 273 -2.60 -8.09 13.40
CA ASN A 273 -2.45 -9.10 12.35
C ASN A 273 -3.80 -9.61 11.83
N ALA A 274 -4.76 -9.86 12.73
CA ALA A 274 -6.10 -10.29 12.36
C ALA A 274 -6.82 -9.25 11.49
N VAL A 275 -6.72 -7.96 11.85
CA VAL A 275 -7.28 -6.88 11.02
C VAL A 275 -6.63 -6.81 9.66
N THR A 276 -5.31 -6.94 9.61
CA THR A 276 -4.57 -6.90 8.34
C THR A 276 -5.02 -8.01 7.42
N GLU A 277 -5.05 -9.24 7.91
CA GLU A 277 -5.50 -10.37 7.12
C GLU A 277 -6.94 -10.19 6.66
N TYR A 278 -7.82 -9.72 7.55
CA TYR A 278 -9.20 -9.44 7.21
C TYR A 278 -9.31 -8.45 6.04
N VAL A 279 -8.54 -7.36 6.07
CA VAL A 279 -8.51 -6.35 5.01
C VAL A 279 -7.98 -6.91 3.70
N ASP A 280 -6.87 -7.65 3.76
CA ASP A 280 -6.15 -8.09 2.56
C ASP A 280 -6.79 -9.30 1.89
N HIS A 281 -7.41 -10.22 2.66
CA HIS A 281 -7.90 -11.52 2.16
C HIS A 281 -9.41 -11.70 2.25
N HIS A 282 -10.04 -11.23 3.32
CA HIS A 282 -11.43 -11.61 3.65
C HIS A 282 -12.46 -10.53 3.28
N ARG A 283 -12.02 -9.26 3.16
CA ARG A 283 -12.91 -8.15 2.81
C ARG A 283 -13.37 -8.26 1.35
N ARG A 284 -14.69 -8.17 1.16
CA ARG A 284 -15.31 -8.22 -0.16
C ARG A 284 -14.92 -6.97 -0.98
N ALA A 285 -14.58 -7.20 -2.24
CA ALA A 285 -14.26 -6.15 -3.21
C ALA A 285 -14.88 -6.50 -4.57
N ARG A 286 -15.13 -5.48 -5.40
CA ARG A 286 -15.74 -5.66 -6.74
C ARG A 286 -14.82 -6.38 -7.72
N SER A 287 -13.51 -6.23 -7.57
CA SER A 287 -12.47 -6.92 -8.34
C SER A 287 -11.19 -7.05 -7.51
N GLN A 288 -10.25 -7.87 -7.97
CA GLN A 288 -8.93 -8.01 -7.35
C GLN A 288 -8.17 -6.68 -7.31
N ASP A 289 -8.19 -5.92 -8.41
CA ASP A 289 -7.55 -4.60 -8.51
C ASP A 289 -8.20 -3.56 -7.55
N HIS A 290 -9.52 -3.59 -7.37
CA HIS A 290 -10.17 -2.79 -6.32
C HIS A 290 -9.79 -3.23 -4.90
N ARG A 291 -9.55 -4.53 -4.68
CA ARG A 291 -9.10 -5.03 -3.37
C ARG A 291 -7.70 -4.50 -3.06
N LEU A 292 -6.76 -4.65 -3.99
CA LEU A 292 -5.38 -4.17 -3.84
C LEU A 292 -5.34 -2.66 -3.62
N ASP A 293 -6.05 -1.89 -4.45
CA ASP A 293 -6.12 -0.44 -4.31
C ASP A 293 -6.67 0.00 -2.94
N SER A 294 -7.74 -0.66 -2.46
CA SER A 294 -8.31 -0.36 -1.15
C SER A 294 -7.37 -0.76 0.00
N ALA A 295 -6.74 -1.92 -0.10
CA ALA A 295 -5.84 -2.48 0.92
C ALA A 295 -4.55 -1.67 1.06
N TRP A 296 -4.05 -1.06 -0.02
CA TRP A 296 -2.79 -0.32 -0.04
C TRP A 296 -2.96 1.20 0.06
N PHE A 297 -3.99 1.75 -0.60
CA PHE A 297 -4.12 3.21 -0.75
C PHE A 297 -5.47 3.77 -0.27
N GLY A 298 -6.46 2.92 0.02
CA GLY A 298 -7.82 3.33 0.33
C GLY A 298 -8.24 3.08 1.78
N GLN A 299 -9.53 2.77 1.96
CA GLN A 299 -10.14 2.54 3.27
C GLN A 299 -9.52 1.33 4.01
N GLY A 300 -9.01 0.34 3.29
CA GLY A 300 -8.30 -0.80 3.89
C GLY A 300 -7.01 -0.37 4.57
N ALA A 301 -6.20 0.46 3.90
CA ALA A 301 -4.96 1.02 4.47
C ALA A 301 -5.24 1.90 5.71
N GLN A 302 -6.31 2.70 5.66
CA GLN A 302 -6.75 3.50 6.81
C GLN A 302 -7.15 2.61 7.99
N LEU A 303 -7.93 1.55 7.75
CA LEU A 303 -8.36 0.62 8.79
C LEU A 303 -7.17 -0.11 9.44
N LYS A 304 -6.17 -0.53 8.64
CA LYS A 304 -4.93 -1.13 9.17
C LYS A 304 -4.16 -0.14 10.06
N SER A 305 -4.08 1.12 9.65
CA SER A 305 -3.43 2.18 10.43
C SER A 305 -4.18 2.49 11.73
N GLN A 306 -5.52 2.53 11.68
CA GLN A 306 -6.37 2.69 12.86
C GLN A 306 -6.21 1.53 13.84
N ALA A 307 -6.16 0.29 13.34
CA ALA A 307 -5.94 -0.89 14.18
C ALA A 307 -4.60 -0.83 14.91
N LEU A 308 -3.52 -0.40 14.25
CA LEU A 308 -2.24 -0.17 14.95
C LEU A 308 -2.39 0.89 16.03
N ASN A 309 -2.95 2.04 15.69
CA ASN A 309 -3.07 3.17 16.59
C ASN A 309 -3.87 2.80 17.84
N GLN A 310 -4.97 2.08 17.67
CA GLN A 310 -5.80 1.58 18.75
C GLN A 310 -5.09 0.48 19.56
N ALA A 311 -4.33 -0.41 18.91
CA ALA A 311 -3.57 -1.42 19.65
C ALA A 311 -2.48 -0.79 20.51
N LEU A 312 -1.86 0.31 20.05
CA LEU A 312 -0.87 1.06 20.81
C LEU A 312 -1.44 1.73 22.05
N THR A 313 -2.74 2.07 22.08
CA THR A 313 -3.35 2.61 23.30
C THR A 313 -3.48 1.56 24.41
N LEU A 314 -3.38 0.26 24.09
CA LEU A 314 -3.37 -0.83 25.09
C LEU A 314 -2.04 -0.94 25.87
N LEU A 315 -1.01 -0.18 25.45
CA LEU A 315 0.29 -0.11 26.10
C LEU A 315 0.41 1.05 27.10
N GLN A 316 -0.60 1.93 27.16
CA GLN A 316 -0.68 3.07 28.07
C GLN A 316 -1.40 2.67 29.35
#